data_AF-A0A0C3QAG8-F1
#
_entry.id   AF-A0A0C3QAG8-F1
#
_cell.length_a   1.000
_cell.length_b   1.000
_cell.length_c   1.000
_cell.angle_alpha   90.00
_cell.angle_beta   90.00
_cell.angle_gamma   90.00
#
_symmetry.space_group_name_H-M   'P 1'
#
loop_
_entity.id
_entity.type
_entity.pdbx_description
1 polymer ?
#
loop_
_entity_poly.entity_id
_entity_poly.type
_entity_poly.pdbx_seq_one_letter_code
_entity_poly.pdbx_strand_id
1 'polypeptide(L)'
;MSNTMDIENDTNFNSELPGSSSVGSEQGPHLMRVTDHHKMRSLVRFALEFLVTNPARPLVLHTMPNSRGNIITESDQGEPRTRIAREKCTTSVAKLISVVEIIKREFPKALRSHSSDATAGDGGGTSLSSESFNLHQYNEIGCKEDLFPLAEEESNEDRAERIRMLLEGKNHPKVKRTPYMKITLSREPIPALADGGVAT
;
A
#
# COMPACT_ATOMS: atom_id res chain seq x y z
N MET A 1 25.97 51.90 -2.73
CA MET A 1 25.34 52.07 -4.05
C MET A 1 24.85 50.70 -4.50
N SER A 2 23.53 50.60 -4.65
CA SER A 2 22.75 49.64 -5.46
C SER A 2 22.81 48.13 -5.16
N ASN A 3 21.64 47.62 -4.75
CA ASN A 3 21.15 46.25 -4.91
C ASN A 3 21.21 45.76 -6.36
N THR A 4 21.36 44.44 -6.55
CA THR A 4 20.55 43.63 -7.49
C THR A 4 20.57 42.17 -7.00
N MET A 5 19.37 41.64 -6.76
CA MET A 5 19.05 40.20 -6.69
C MET A 5 19.04 39.65 -8.11
N ASP A 6 19.53 38.43 -8.33
CA ASP A 6 18.98 37.54 -9.35
C ASP A 6 18.86 36.13 -8.78
N ILE A 7 17.62 35.66 -8.77
CA ILE A 7 17.19 34.29 -8.53
C ILE A 7 16.87 33.74 -9.91
N GLU A 8 17.52 32.67 -10.33
CA GLU A 8 16.97 31.79 -11.36
C GLU A 8 17.00 30.33 -10.87
N ASN A 9 15.78 29.84 -10.64
CA ASN A 9 15.42 28.42 -10.65
C ASN A 9 15.64 27.89 -12.06
N ASP A 10 16.30 26.74 -12.20
CA ASP A 10 15.96 25.82 -13.28
C ASP A 10 15.83 24.39 -12.75
N THR A 11 14.55 24.03 -12.65
CA THR A 11 14.00 22.69 -12.64
C THR A 11 14.59 21.84 -13.77
N ASN A 12 15.34 20.80 -13.43
CA ASN A 12 15.69 19.76 -14.40
C ASN A 12 14.74 18.57 -14.24
N PHE A 13 13.66 18.63 -15.01
CA PHE A 13 12.65 17.60 -15.19
C PHE A 13 12.98 16.80 -16.45
N ASN A 14 13.28 15.52 -16.27
CA ASN A 14 13.24 14.38 -17.22
C ASN A 14 13.55 14.59 -18.72
N SER A 15 14.56 13.84 -19.18
CA SER A 15 14.53 13.15 -20.48
C SER A 15 15.44 11.90 -20.37
N GLU A 16 14.86 10.69 -20.25
CA GLU A 16 14.72 9.72 -21.37
C GLU A 16 16.04 8.92 -21.56
N LEU A 17 16.10 7.59 -21.38
CA LEU A 17 15.64 6.56 -22.32
C LEU A 17 15.93 5.12 -21.77
N PRO A 18 15.46 4.05 -22.46
CA PRO A 18 15.09 2.76 -21.89
C PRO A 18 16.08 1.63 -22.21
N GLY A 19 15.90 0.53 -21.47
CA GLY A 19 16.17 -0.83 -21.94
C GLY A 19 17.54 -1.42 -21.60
N SER A 20 17.57 -2.37 -20.65
CA SER A 20 18.13 -3.73 -20.89
C SER A 20 17.98 -4.61 -19.65
N SER A 21 17.18 -5.67 -19.80
CA SER A 21 17.37 -7.05 -19.31
C SER A 21 18.16 -7.32 -18.02
N SER A 22 17.42 -7.87 -17.05
CA SER A 22 17.76 -8.97 -16.14
C SER A 22 18.97 -8.85 -15.20
N VAL A 23 18.67 -8.51 -13.93
CA VAL A 23 19.30 -9.15 -12.77
C VAL A 23 18.20 -9.43 -11.74
N GLY A 24 17.92 -10.72 -11.53
CA GLY A 24 17.06 -11.19 -10.45
C GLY A 24 17.74 -11.09 -9.09
N SER A 25 16.93 -11.22 -8.03
CA SER A 25 17.22 -11.08 -6.59
C SER A 25 17.18 -9.65 -6.02
N GLU A 26 16.39 -9.46 -4.95
CA GLU A 26 16.16 -8.23 -4.14
C GLU A 26 14.92 -7.35 -4.45
N GLN A 27 13.99 -7.74 -5.31
CA GLN A 27 12.71 -7.02 -5.37
C GLN A 27 11.73 -7.57 -4.34
N GLY A 28 11.70 -6.96 -3.15
CA GLY A 28 10.73 -7.25 -2.09
C GLY A 28 9.27 -7.18 -2.57
N PRO A 29 8.30 -7.54 -1.70
CA PRO A 29 6.88 -7.63 -2.06
C PRO A 29 6.38 -6.33 -2.71
N HIS A 30 5.55 -6.44 -3.75
CA HIS A 30 4.94 -5.28 -4.37
C HIS A 30 3.75 -4.80 -3.53
N LEU A 31 3.82 -3.57 -3.02
CA LEU A 31 2.79 -3.00 -2.15
C LEU A 31 1.76 -2.22 -2.97
N MET A 32 0.49 -2.57 -2.83
CA MET A 32 -0.63 -1.89 -3.47
C MET A 32 -1.65 -1.46 -2.41
N ARG A 33 -1.84 -0.15 -2.25
CA ARG A 33 -2.84 0.41 -1.35
C ARG A 33 -4.23 0.36 -1.97
N VAL A 34 -5.22 -0.16 -1.24
CA VAL A 34 -6.63 -0.10 -1.62
C VAL A 34 -7.29 1.04 -0.85
N THR A 35 -7.84 2.01 -1.59
CA THR A 35 -8.62 3.14 -1.02
C THR A 35 -9.95 3.29 -1.74
N ASP A 36 -10.86 4.06 -1.15
CA ASP A 36 -12.22 4.27 -1.69
C ASP A 36 -12.22 4.93 -3.07
N HIS A 37 -11.23 5.76 -3.38
CA HIS A 37 -11.15 6.50 -4.64
C HIS A 37 -10.65 5.68 -5.85
N HIS A 38 -9.99 4.53 -5.62
CA HIS A 38 -9.47 3.71 -6.73
C HIS A 38 -10.57 2.94 -7.45
N LYS A 39 -10.59 2.94 -8.79
CA LYS A 39 -11.56 2.12 -9.53
C LYS A 39 -11.21 0.64 -9.39
N MET A 40 -12.16 -0.19 -8.94
CA MET A 40 -11.92 -1.64 -8.72
C MET A 40 -11.34 -2.35 -9.95
N ARG A 41 -11.86 -2.06 -11.15
CA ARG A 41 -11.37 -2.64 -12.41
C ARG A 41 -9.88 -2.38 -12.64
N SER A 42 -9.40 -1.20 -12.27
CA SER A 42 -8.00 -0.82 -12.43
C SER A 42 -7.09 -1.64 -11.50
N LEU A 43 -7.49 -1.78 -10.24
CA LEU A 43 -6.76 -2.58 -9.25
C LEU A 43 -6.66 -4.05 -9.66
N VAL A 44 -7.78 -4.63 -10.10
CA VAL A 44 -7.85 -6.02 -10.53
C VAL A 44 -6.99 -6.25 -11.78
N ARG A 45 -7.10 -5.38 -12.79
CA ARG A 45 -6.30 -5.49 -14.02
C ARG A 45 -4.81 -5.48 -13.71
N PHE A 46 -4.36 -4.49 -12.94
CA PHE A 46 -2.97 -4.38 -12.52
C PHE A 46 -2.51 -5.61 -11.75
N ALA A 47 -3.29 -6.09 -10.78
CA ALA A 47 -2.93 -7.24 -9.96
C ALA A 47 -2.79 -8.53 -10.78
N LEU A 48 -3.70 -8.78 -11.72
CA LEU A 48 -3.65 -9.94 -12.60
C LEU A 48 -2.41 -9.90 -13.49
N GLU A 49 -2.16 -8.76 -14.14
CA GLU A 49 -0.98 -8.55 -14.99
C GLU A 49 0.31 -8.74 -14.20
N PHE A 50 0.38 -8.18 -12.99
CA PHE A 50 1.53 -8.29 -12.11
C PHE A 50 1.81 -9.74 -11.70
N LEU A 51 0.80 -10.49 -11.24
CA LEU A 51 0.95 -11.88 -10.77
C LEU A 51 1.32 -12.85 -11.90
N VAL A 52 0.86 -12.59 -13.12
CA VAL A 52 1.23 -13.40 -14.30
C VAL A 52 2.67 -13.09 -14.71
N THR A 53 3.03 -11.81 -14.78
CA THR A 53 4.35 -11.35 -15.23
C THR A 53 5.46 -11.67 -14.21
N ASN A 54 5.15 -11.63 -12.91
CA ASN A 54 6.13 -11.77 -11.84
C ASN A 54 5.79 -12.95 -10.92
N PRO A 55 6.01 -14.20 -11.35
CA PRO A 55 5.56 -15.37 -10.59
C PRO A 55 6.18 -15.52 -9.20
N ALA A 56 7.47 -15.17 -9.08
CA ALA A 56 8.23 -15.28 -7.83
C ALA A 56 8.00 -14.11 -6.87
N ARG A 57 7.27 -13.06 -7.27
CA ARG A 57 7.12 -11.83 -6.50
C ARG A 57 5.73 -11.73 -5.87
N PRO A 58 5.61 -11.69 -4.54
CA PRO A 58 4.32 -11.53 -3.89
C PRO A 58 3.70 -10.16 -4.12
N LEU A 59 2.38 -10.12 -4.28
CA LEU A 59 1.57 -8.91 -4.32
C LEU A 59 0.88 -8.70 -2.98
N VAL A 60 1.11 -7.54 -2.36
CA VAL A 60 0.55 -7.18 -1.07
C VAL A 60 -0.50 -6.09 -1.26
N LEU A 61 -1.75 -6.40 -0.98
CA LEU A 61 -2.85 -5.45 -0.98
C LEU A 61 -3.14 -4.99 0.46
N HIS A 62 -3.21 -3.69 0.73
CA HIS A 62 -3.40 -3.21 2.11
C HIS A 62 -4.28 -1.96 2.24
N THR A 63 -4.81 -1.73 3.44
CA THR A 63 -5.61 -0.55 3.82
C THR A 63 -4.89 0.44 4.72
N MET A 64 -3.57 0.28 4.93
CA MET A 64 -2.80 1.16 5.81
C MET A 64 -3.04 2.66 5.51
N PRO A 65 -3.18 3.50 6.55
CA PRO A 65 -3.31 4.95 6.40
C PRO A 65 -2.06 5.56 5.79
N ASN A 66 -2.21 6.69 5.08
CA ASN A 66 -1.06 7.39 4.53
C ASN A 66 -0.13 7.84 5.67
N SER A 67 1.18 7.58 5.55
CA SER A 67 2.14 8.04 6.56
C SER A 67 2.28 9.56 6.59
N ARG A 68 1.85 10.23 5.52
CA ARG A 68 1.70 11.69 5.48
C ARG A 68 0.25 11.99 5.82
N GLY A 69 -0.02 12.39 7.05
CA GLY A 69 -1.34 12.88 7.43
C GLY A 69 -1.78 13.92 6.40
N ASN A 70 -2.99 13.76 5.84
CA ASN A 70 -3.59 14.79 5.00
C ASN A 70 -3.84 16.00 5.93
N ILE A 71 -2.89 16.92 6.00
CA ILE A 71 -3.12 18.23 6.60
C ILE A 71 -4.03 18.94 5.62
N ILE A 72 -5.34 18.86 5.87
CA ILE A 72 -6.31 19.69 5.17
C ILE A 72 -6.24 21.05 5.86
N THR A 73 -5.54 21.99 5.24
CA THR A 73 -5.62 23.42 5.57
C THR A 73 -6.93 23.95 4.99
N GLU A 74 -8.02 23.81 5.75
CA GLU A 74 -9.23 24.61 5.48
C GLU A 74 -8.92 26.04 5.92
N SER A 75 -8.60 26.90 4.94
CA SER A 75 -8.50 28.34 5.14
C SER A 75 -9.90 28.94 5.19
N ASP A 76 -10.53 28.89 6.37
CA ASP A 76 -11.65 29.76 6.71
C ASP A 76 -11.27 30.62 7.93
N GLN A 77 -11.60 31.91 7.85
CA GLN A 77 -11.05 32.95 8.72
C GLN A 77 -11.51 32.77 10.18
N GLY A 78 -10.62 32.25 11.04
CA GLY A 78 -10.79 32.26 12.50
C GLY A 78 -10.18 31.04 13.20
N GLU A 79 -8.97 31.22 13.73
CA GLU A 79 -8.14 30.23 14.46
C GLU A 79 -7.78 28.92 13.72
N PRO A 80 -6.48 28.55 13.61
CA PRO A 80 -6.07 27.31 12.96
C PRO A 80 -6.42 26.10 13.83
N ARG A 81 -7.64 25.60 13.69
CA ARG A 81 -7.99 24.26 14.17
C ARG A 81 -7.61 23.24 13.10
N THR A 82 -6.40 22.71 13.19
CA THR A 82 -5.95 21.57 12.37
C THR A 82 -6.81 20.35 12.70
N ARG A 83 -7.89 20.16 11.93
CA ARG A 83 -8.68 18.93 11.99
C ARG A 83 -7.99 17.89 11.12
N ILE A 84 -7.25 16.98 11.75
CA ILE A 84 -6.76 15.79 11.08
C ILE A 84 -8.00 14.96 10.70
N ALA A 85 -8.39 15.01 9.43
CA ALA A 85 -9.46 14.19 8.89
C ALA A 85 -9.04 12.72 9.05
N ARG A 86 -9.77 11.99 9.90
CA ARG A 86 -9.54 10.55 10.09
C ARG A 86 -9.79 9.85 8.76
N GLU A 87 -8.74 9.33 8.15
CA GLU A 87 -8.87 8.43 7.01
C GLU A 87 -9.69 7.23 7.45
N LYS A 88 -10.85 7.02 6.81
CA LYS A 88 -11.73 5.88 7.08
C LYS A 88 -11.08 4.61 6.52
N CYS A 89 -10.05 4.10 7.18
CA CYS A 89 -9.33 2.90 6.72
C CYS A 89 -10.25 1.67 6.71
N THR A 90 -11.29 1.67 7.55
CA THR A 90 -12.28 0.58 7.64
C THR A 90 -13.24 0.52 6.44
N THR A 91 -13.53 1.63 5.76
CA THR A 91 -14.43 1.60 4.57
C THR A 91 -13.77 0.88 3.39
N SER A 92 -12.44 0.95 3.31
CA SER A 92 -11.68 0.31 2.24
C SER A 92 -11.49 -1.21 2.41
N VAL A 93 -11.77 -1.78 3.58
CA VAL A 93 -11.59 -3.23 3.86
C VAL A 93 -12.55 -4.09 3.05
N ALA A 94 -13.83 -3.73 3.00
CA ALA A 94 -14.82 -4.47 2.20
C ALA A 94 -14.43 -4.48 0.71
N LYS A 95 -13.88 -3.36 0.23
CA LYS A 95 -13.37 -3.22 -1.13
C LYS A 95 -12.11 -4.04 -1.37
N LEU A 96 -11.18 -4.06 -0.43
CA LEU A 96 -9.97 -4.90 -0.46
C LEU A 96 -10.36 -6.37 -0.64
N ILE A 97 -11.26 -6.88 0.19
CA ILE A 97 -11.74 -8.27 0.11
C ILE A 97 -12.37 -8.51 -1.27
N SER A 98 -13.25 -7.61 -1.71
CA SER A 98 -13.89 -7.73 -3.03
C SER A 98 -12.88 -7.79 -4.18
N VAL A 99 -11.83 -6.96 -4.15
CA VAL A 99 -10.76 -6.96 -5.15
C VAL A 99 -10.00 -8.29 -5.13
N VAL A 100 -9.62 -8.79 -3.96
CA VAL A 100 -8.90 -10.06 -3.80
C VAL A 100 -9.71 -11.24 -4.31
N GLU A 101 -11.00 -11.33 -3.98
CA GLU A 101 -11.86 -12.41 -4.46
C GLU A 101 -12.02 -12.39 -5.99
N ILE A 102 -12.13 -11.20 -6.59
CA ILE A 102 -12.16 -11.08 -8.06
C ILE A 102 -10.83 -11.54 -8.66
N ILE A 103 -9.69 -11.14 -8.10
CA ILE A 103 -8.37 -11.57 -8.57
C ILE A 103 -8.28 -13.09 -8.53
N LYS A 104 -8.63 -13.74 -7.41
CA LYS A 104 -8.58 -15.21 -7.29
C LYS A 104 -9.45 -15.91 -8.33
N ARG A 105 -10.64 -15.38 -8.63
CA ARG A 105 -11.54 -15.97 -9.62
C ARG A 105 -11.05 -15.79 -11.06
N GLU A 106 -10.44 -14.65 -11.39
CA GLU A 106 -10.01 -14.33 -12.76
C GLU A 106 -8.57 -14.78 -13.07
N PHE A 107 -7.75 -15.01 -12.05
CA PHE A 107 -6.34 -15.39 -12.21
C PHE A 107 -6.11 -16.63 -13.08
N PRO A 108 -6.85 -17.74 -12.93
CA PRO A 108 -6.65 -18.90 -13.80
C PRO A 108 -6.90 -18.60 -15.28
N LYS A 109 -7.82 -17.68 -15.59
CA LYS A 109 -8.12 -17.27 -16.97
C LYS A 109 -7.03 -16.39 -17.54
N ALA A 110 -6.53 -15.45 -16.73
CA ALA A 110 -5.40 -14.59 -17.10
C ALA A 110 -4.15 -15.43 -17.38
N LEU A 111 -3.88 -16.45 -16.57
CA LEU A 111 -2.73 -17.34 -16.76
C LEU A 111 -2.83 -18.15 -18.05
N ARG A 112 -4.01 -18.70 -18.38
CA ARG A 112 -4.25 -19.44 -19.63
C ARG A 112 -4.09 -18.56 -20.87
N SER A 113 -4.60 -17.33 -20.80
CA SER A 113 -4.51 -16.38 -21.91
C SER A 113 -3.06 -16.00 -22.20
N HIS A 114 -2.25 -15.88 -21.15
CA HIS A 114 -0.83 -15.54 -21.28
C HIS A 114 0.03 -16.73 -21.72
N SER A 115 -0.39 -17.98 -21.45
CA SER A 115 0.30 -19.18 -21.96
C SER A 115 -0.09 -19.53 -23.39
N SER A 116 -1.30 -19.19 -23.84
CA SER A 116 -1.76 -19.51 -25.21
C SER A 116 -1.09 -18.68 -26.30
N ASP A 117 -0.62 -17.47 -25.98
CA ASP A 117 0.13 -16.64 -26.93
C ASP A 117 1.56 -17.16 -27.20
N ALA A 118 2.09 -18.05 -26.36
CA ALA A 118 3.48 -18.50 -26.44
C ALA A 118 3.69 -19.72 -27.37
N THR A 119 2.65 -20.47 -27.76
CA THR A 119 2.80 -21.67 -28.62
C THR A 119 1.48 -22.02 -29.33
N ALA A 120 1.29 -21.49 -30.54
CA ALA A 120 0.20 -21.87 -31.45
C ALA A 120 0.52 -23.15 -32.27
N GLY A 121 1.33 -24.06 -31.72
CA GLY A 121 1.79 -25.26 -32.40
C GLY A 121 1.62 -26.50 -31.53
N ASP A 122 0.69 -27.35 -31.94
CA ASP A 122 0.62 -28.78 -31.64
C ASP A 122 0.02 -29.22 -30.28
N GLY A 123 -1.30 -29.37 -30.27
CA GLY A 123 -1.98 -30.66 -30.01
C GLY A 123 -1.85 -31.37 -28.65
N GLY A 124 -1.06 -30.88 -27.70
CA GLY A 124 -0.81 -31.57 -26.43
C GLY A 124 -1.62 -30.98 -25.28
N GLY A 125 -2.81 -31.53 -25.01
CA GLY A 125 -3.56 -31.25 -23.78
C GLY A 125 -2.87 -31.84 -22.54
N THR A 126 -1.70 -31.35 -22.17
CA THR A 126 -1.13 -31.59 -20.85
C THR A 126 -2.03 -30.88 -19.86
N SER A 127 -2.84 -31.68 -19.16
CA SER A 127 -3.67 -31.24 -18.05
C SER A 127 -2.77 -30.57 -17.02
N LEU A 128 -2.61 -29.24 -17.13
CA LEU A 128 -1.87 -28.43 -16.18
C LEU A 128 -2.44 -28.76 -14.80
N SER A 129 -1.58 -29.28 -13.93
CA SER A 129 -1.97 -29.70 -12.60
C SER A 129 -2.75 -28.56 -11.95
N SER A 130 -3.86 -28.88 -11.29
CA SER A 130 -4.71 -27.90 -10.63
C SER A 130 -3.92 -27.00 -9.67
N GLU A 131 -2.75 -27.44 -9.21
CA GLU A 131 -1.79 -26.67 -8.41
C GLU A 131 -1.19 -25.45 -9.11
N SER A 132 -0.97 -25.50 -10.42
CA SER A 132 -0.33 -24.38 -11.16
C SER A 132 -1.21 -23.11 -11.21
N PHE A 133 -2.49 -23.24 -10.89
CA PHE A 133 -3.48 -22.16 -10.89
C PHE A 133 -3.76 -21.60 -9.49
N ASN A 134 -3.13 -22.15 -8.45
CA ASN A 134 -3.42 -21.78 -7.08
C ASN A 134 -2.65 -20.50 -6.68
N LEU A 135 -3.35 -19.60 -6.00
CA LEU A 135 -2.75 -18.47 -5.30
C LEU A 135 -2.75 -18.76 -3.81
N HIS A 136 -1.57 -18.68 -3.19
CA HIS A 136 -1.41 -18.67 -1.75
C HIS A 136 -1.80 -17.29 -1.22
N GLN A 137 -2.60 -17.28 -0.15
CA GLN A 137 -3.11 -16.06 0.47
C GLN A 137 -2.68 -16.00 1.94
N TYR A 138 -2.07 -14.89 2.35
CA TYR A 138 -1.67 -14.62 3.74
C TYR A 138 -2.34 -13.34 4.22
N ASN A 139 -3.15 -13.46 5.28
CA ASN A 139 -3.91 -12.34 5.84
C ASN A 139 -3.24 -11.84 7.12
N GLU A 140 -3.08 -10.53 7.22
CA GLU A 140 -2.54 -9.85 8.38
C GLU A 140 -3.49 -8.71 8.77
N ILE A 141 -3.82 -8.61 10.06
CA ILE A 141 -4.63 -7.54 10.63
C ILE A 141 -3.78 -6.88 11.71
N GLY A 142 -3.73 -5.55 11.71
CA GLY A 142 -2.96 -4.79 12.68
C GLY A 142 -3.61 -3.47 13.06
N CYS A 143 -2.95 -2.74 13.95
CA CYS A 143 -3.35 -1.40 14.37
C CYS A 143 -2.14 -0.48 14.27
N LYS A 144 -2.26 0.61 13.51
CA LYS A 144 -1.27 1.69 13.56
C LYS A 144 -1.61 2.58 14.74
N GLU A 145 -0.66 2.78 15.65
CA GLU A 145 -0.81 3.77 16.70
C GLU A 145 -0.62 5.14 16.06
N ASP A 146 -1.67 5.97 16.12
CA ASP A 146 -1.54 7.38 15.77
C ASP A 146 -0.78 8.02 16.92
N LEU A 147 0.54 7.90 16.90
CA LEU A 147 1.39 8.76 17.72
C LEU A 147 0.94 10.19 17.38
N PHE A 148 0.55 10.94 18.40
CA PHE A 148 0.21 12.34 18.26
C PHE A 148 1.30 12.98 17.39
N PRO A 149 0.95 13.79 16.38
CA PRO A 149 1.97 14.47 15.60
C PRO A 149 2.80 15.28 16.60
N LEU A 150 4.00 14.76 16.89
CA LEU A 150 5.11 15.60 17.28
C LEU A 150 5.31 16.42 16.02
N ALA A 151 4.72 17.62 15.98
CA ALA A 151 5.09 18.58 14.97
C ALA A 151 6.61 18.69 15.09
N GLU A 152 7.34 18.32 14.04
CA GLU A 152 8.80 18.36 14.06
C GLU A 152 9.33 19.80 14.29
N GLU A 153 8.44 20.78 14.21
CA GLU A 153 8.66 22.21 14.48
C GLU A 153 7.99 22.71 15.78
N GLU A 154 7.72 21.85 16.76
CA GLU A 154 7.25 22.32 18.07
C GLU A 154 8.42 22.90 18.87
N SER A 155 8.28 24.13 19.39
CA SER A 155 9.34 24.73 20.20
C SER A 155 9.56 23.91 21.49
N ASN A 156 10.77 23.97 22.05
CA ASN A 156 11.06 23.29 23.32
C ASN A 156 10.14 23.74 24.47
N GLU A 157 9.66 24.99 24.41
CA GLU A 157 8.71 25.57 25.38
C GLU A 157 7.34 24.88 25.30
N ASP A 158 6.80 24.76 24.08
CA ASP A 158 5.51 24.13 23.80
C ASP A 158 5.52 22.64 24.17
N ARG A 159 6.64 21.96 23.88
CA ARG A 159 6.85 20.56 24.27
C ARG A 159 6.85 20.41 25.79
N ALA A 160 7.53 21.29 26.52
CA ALA A 160 7.59 21.24 27.98
C ALA A 160 6.21 21.48 28.61
N GLU A 161 5.44 22.43 28.09
CA GLU A 161 4.09 22.70 28.56
C GLU A 161 3.15 21.52 28.28
N ARG A 162 3.26 20.89 27.12
CA ARG A 162 2.48 19.69 26.77
C ARG A 162 2.82 18.51 27.69
N ILE A 163 4.09 18.29 28.02
CA ILE A 163 4.51 17.26 28.99
C ILE A 163 3.93 17.58 30.37
N ARG A 164 3.96 18.84 30.80
CA ARG A 164 3.39 19.26 32.07
C ARG A 164 1.88 18.98 32.13
N MET A 165 1.14 19.31 31.07
CA MET A 165 -0.29 19.00 30.96
C MET A 165 -0.59 17.50 30.98
N LEU A 166 0.28 16.67 30.39
CA LEU A 166 0.18 15.21 30.41
C LEU A 166 0.40 14.63 31.82
N LEU A 167 1.34 15.20 32.58
CA LEU A 167 1.68 14.76 33.93
C LEU A 167 0.68 15.21 34.99
N GLU A 168 -0.11 16.28 34.75
CA GLU A 168 -1.15 16.73 35.66
C GLU A 168 -2.32 15.74 35.85
N GLY A 169 -2.42 14.70 35.01
CA GLY A 169 -3.42 13.64 35.12
C GLY A 169 -4.86 14.06 34.80
N LYS A 170 -5.10 15.36 34.56
CA LYS A 170 -6.41 15.90 34.16
C LYS A 170 -6.75 15.63 32.69
N ASN A 171 -5.74 15.36 31.86
CA ASN A 171 -5.86 15.06 30.44
C ASN A 171 -5.06 13.80 30.08
N HIS A 172 -5.69 12.62 30.20
CA HIS A 172 -5.07 11.39 29.74
C HIS A 172 -4.93 11.39 28.20
N PRO A 173 -3.73 11.17 27.64
CA PRO A 173 -3.55 11.06 26.21
C PRO A 173 -4.35 9.87 25.71
N LYS A 174 -5.36 10.14 24.87
CA LYS A 174 -6.16 9.09 24.25
C LYS A 174 -5.30 8.44 23.16
N VAL A 175 -4.81 7.23 23.41
CA VAL A 175 -4.15 6.40 22.39
C VAL A 175 -5.16 6.11 21.29
N LYS A 176 -4.96 6.70 20.10
CA LYS A 176 -5.77 6.42 18.92
C LYS A 176 -5.10 5.29 18.15
N ARG A 177 -5.86 4.24 17.88
CA ARG A 177 -5.44 3.10 17.06
C ARG A 177 -6.25 3.07 15.79
N THR A 178 -5.57 3.09 14.65
CA THR A 178 -6.18 2.99 13.32
C THR A 178 -5.99 1.55 12.82
N PRO A 179 -7.07 0.74 12.74
CA PRO A 179 -6.96 -0.63 12.27
C PRO A 179 -6.61 -0.67 10.77
N TYR A 180 -5.84 -1.66 10.37
CA TYR A 180 -5.53 -1.94 8.96
C TYR A 180 -5.58 -3.45 8.68
N MET A 181 -5.77 -3.78 7.41
CA MET A 181 -5.69 -5.14 6.90
C MET A 181 -4.71 -5.18 5.74
N LYS A 182 -3.99 -6.29 5.64
CA LYS A 182 -3.05 -6.61 4.57
C LYS A 182 -3.29 -8.04 4.09
N ILE A 183 -3.33 -8.23 2.79
CA ILE A 183 -3.49 -9.53 2.14
C ILE A 183 -2.34 -9.70 1.16
N THR A 184 -1.54 -10.73 1.36
CA THR A 184 -0.44 -11.09 0.46
C THR A 184 -0.89 -12.24 -0.43
N LEU A 185 -0.79 -12.06 -1.75
CA LEU A 185 -1.04 -13.07 -2.75
C LEU A 185 0.29 -13.49 -3.39
N SER A 186 0.51 -14.80 -3.49
CA SER A 186 1.71 -15.38 -4.09
C SER A 186 1.37 -16.64 -4.88
N ARG A 187 2.13 -16.94 -5.94
CA ARG A 187 2.00 -18.20 -6.67
C ARG A 187 2.76 -19.34 -6.02
N GLU A 188 3.79 -19.00 -5.25
CA GLU A 188 4.59 -19.95 -4.49
C GLU A 188 4.31 -19.77 -2.99
N PRO A 189 4.37 -20.84 -2.19
CA PRO A 189 4.24 -20.73 -0.76
C PRO A 189 5.40 -19.89 -0.19
N ILE A 190 5.10 -19.01 0.76
CA ILE A 190 6.08 -18.19 1.48
C ILE A 190 6.25 -18.82 2.87
N PRO A 191 7.34 -19.58 3.13
CA PRO A 191 7.51 -20.31 4.40
C PRO A 191 7.45 -19.40 5.64
N ALA A 192 8.10 -18.23 5.56
CA ALA A 192 8.11 -17.24 6.65
C ALA A 192 6.72 -16.74 7.07
N LEU A 193 5.72 -16.81 6.18
CA LEU A 193 4.34 -16.42 6.45
C LEU A 193 3.42 -17.63 6.68
N ALA A 194 3.84 -18.83 6.27
CA ALA A 194 3.10 -20.06 6.50
C ALA A 194 3.17 -20.50 7.97
N ASP A 195 4.33 -20.35 8.61
CA ASP A 195 4.54 -20.77 10.00
C ASP A 195 3.98 -19.75 11.03
N GLY A 196 3.75 -18.51 10.60
CA GLY A 196 3.20 -17.45 11.45
C GLY A 196 1.67 -17.43 11.51
N GLY A 197 0.99 -18.27 10.73
CA GLY A 197 -0.46 -18.25 10.56
C GLY A 197 -1.13 -19.56 10.94
N VAL A 198 -1.87 -19.51 12.05
CA VAL A 198 -2.85 -20.50 12.55
C VAL A 198 -2.28 -21.59 13.48
N ALA A 199 -2.45 -21.35 14.79
CA ALA A 199 -2.66 -22.42 15.75
C ALA A 199 -3.89 -23.23 15.30
N THR A 200 -3.67 -24.50 14.96
CA THR A 200 -4.70 -25.53 14.82
C THR A 200 -5.46 -25.76 16.11
#